data_AF-A0A558BSU5-F1
#
_entry.id   AF-A0A558BSU5-F1
#
_cell.length_a   1.000
_cell.length_b   1.000
_cell.length_c   1.000
_cell.angle_alpha   90.00
_cell.angle_beta   90.00
_cell.angle_gamma   90.00
#
_symmetry.space_group_name_H-M   'P 1'
#
loop_
_entity.id
_entity.type
_entity.pdbx_description
1 polymer ?
#
loop_
_entity_poly.entity_id
_entity_poly.type
_entity_poly.pdbx_seq_one_letter_code
_entity_poly.pdbx_strand_id
1 'polypeptide(L)'
;MKKLLLLGGYLWAFAAQPAKAQTSQADIVVMKVLESRLGTRIVVARSRGFADETEVKPNMASDEAKLMRDSAEKIQEVLTGLYQQGYAIKSSFSGSEGGQSTLVLVKGQ
;
A
#
# COMPACT_ATOMS: atom_id res chain seq x y z
N MET A 1 -17.30 50.08 23.70
CA MET A 1 -17.97 48.87 23.18
C MET A 1 -17.47 48.48 21.78
N LYS A 2 -16.16 48.35 21.55
CA LYS A 2 -15.57 47.95 20.25
C LYS A 2 -14.82 46.62 20.28
N LYS A 3 -14.55 46.08 21.48
CA LYS A 3 -13.76 44.84 21.67
C LYS A 3 -14.57 43.54 21.52
N LEU A 4 -15.91 43.64 21.53
CA LEU A 4 -16.81 42.49 21.40
C LEU A 4 -16.99 42.02 19.94
N LEU A 5 -16.82 42.92 18.96
CA LEU A 5 -16.95 42.58 17.55
C LEU A 5 -15.76 41.76 17.02
N LEU A 6 -14.58 41.91 17.64
CA LEU A 6 -13.39 41.14 17.26
C LEU A 6 -13.50 39.66 17.68
N LEU A 7 -14.23 39.34 18.76
CA LEU A 7 -14.42 37.94 19.17
C LEU A 7 -15.37 37.17 18.24
N GLY A 8 -16.40 37.83 17.70
CA GLY A 8 -17.37 37.19 16.79
C GLY A 8 -16.75 36.75 15.45
N GLY A 9 -15.81 37.54 14.92
CA GLY A 9 -15.10 37.22 13.69
C GLY A 9 -14.12 36.05 13.84
N TYR A 10 -13.42 35.95 14.99
CA TYR A 10 -12.51 34.84 15.26
C TYR A 10 -13.25 33.51 15.50
N LEU A 11 -14.46 33.54 16.08
CA LEU A 11 -15.29 32.34 16.25
C LEU A 11 -15.74 31.74 14.90
N TRP A 12 -16.06 32.60 13.93
CA TRP A 12 -16.42 32.17 12.57
C TRP A 12 -15.24 31.58 11.80
N ALA A 13 -14.03 32.14 11.96
CA ALA A 13 -12.83 31.57 11.35
C ALA A 13 -12.44 30.20 11.95
N PHE A 14 -12.77 29.95 13.22
CA PHE A 14 -12.53 28.66 13.88
C PHE A 14 -13.62 27.61 13.54
N ALA A 15 -14.88 28.04 13.41
CA ALA A 15 -15.98 27.16 13.00
C ALA A 15 -15.93 26.79 11.50
N ALA A 16 -15.25 27.59 10.67
CA ALA A 16 -15.06 27.34 9.24
C ALA A 16 -13.87 26.43 8.90
N GLN A 17 -13.19 25.84 9.89
CA GLN A 17 -12.29 24.71 9.64
C GLN A 17 -13.12 23.42 9.69
N PRO A 18 -13.65 22.93 8.56
CA PRO A 18 -14.41 21.69 8.60
C PRO A 18 -13.39 20.58 8.87
N ALA A 19 -13.50 19.95 10.04
CA ALA A 19 -13.20 18.54 10.24
C ALA A 19 -11.88 18.00 9.65
N LYS A 20 -10.75 18.71 9.76
CA LYS A 20 -9.42 18.06 9.67
C LYS A 20 -9.16 17.08 10.83
N ALA A 21 -10.08 17.01 11.79
CA ALA A 21 -10.10 16.03 12.88
C ALA A 21 -10.90 14.76 12.55
N GLN A 22 -11.50 14.63 11.36
CA GLN A 22 -12.00 13.33 10.92
C GLN A 22 -10.79 12.51 10.51
N THR A 23 -10.32 11.68 11.44
CA THR A 23 -9.33 10.64 11.20
C THR A 23 -9.85 9.74 10.09
N SER A 24 -9.60 10.09 8.83
CA SER A 24 -9.67 9.11 7.76
C SER A 24 -8.61 8.08 8.14
N GLN A 25 -9.08 6.93 8.63
CA GLN A 25 -8.20 5.81 8.93
C GLN A 25 -7.33 5.62 7.69
N ALA A 26 -6.00 5.65 7.89
CA ALA A 26 -5.08 5.55 6.77
C ALA A 26 -5.42 4.28 5.97
N ASP A 27 -5.65 4.45 4.66
CA ASP A 27 -5.92 3.32 3.78
C ASP A 27 -4.58 2.64 3.49
N ILE A 28 -4.34 1.54 4.20
CA ILE A 28 -3.09 0.78 4.20
C ILE A 28 -3.30 -0.52 3.43
N VAL A 29 -2.35 -0.83 2.55
CA VAL A 29 -2.20 -2.10 1.86
C VAL A 29 -0.89 -2.74 2.27
N VAL A 30 -0.93 -4.03 2.61
CA VAL A 30 0.26 -4.83 2.91
C VAL A 30 0.44 -5.84 1.80
N MET A 31 1.55 -5.73 1.07
CA MET A 31 1.94 -6.69 0.04
C MET A 31 3.06 -7.58 0.58
N LYS A 32 2.83 -8.89 0.59
CA LYS A 32 3.86 -9.89 0.88
C LYS A 32 4.30 -10.54 -0.42
N VAL A 33 5.60 -10.67 -0.59
CA VAL A 33 6.24 -11.38 -1.70
C VAL A 33 7.07 -12.49 -1.09
N LEU A 34 6.82 -13.72 -1.53
CA LEU A 34 7.62 -14.89 -1.19
C LEU A 34 8.22 -15.43 -2.49
N GLU A 35 9.53 -15.35 -2.63
CA GLU A 35 10.27 -15.87 -3.78
C GLU A 35 11.03 -17.14 -3.37
N SER A 36 10.91 -18.18 -4.20
CA SER A 36 11.60 -19.45 -4.00
C SER A 36 11.84 -20.14 -5.34
N ARG A 37 12.60 -21.23 -5.33
CA ARG A 37 12.73 -22.13 -6.50
C ARG A 37 11.40 -22.77 -6.93
N LEU A 38 10.41 -22.80 -6.03
CA LEU A 38 9.08 -23.34 -6.30
C LEU A 38 8.14 -22.32 -6.93
N GLY A 39 8.58 -21.07 -7.06
CA GLY A 39 7.79 -19.98 -7.61
C GLY A 39 7.75 -18.75 -6.72
N THR A 40 7.01 -17.75 -7.20
CA THR A 40 6.76 -16.50 -6.49
C THR A 40 5.30 -16.44 -6.08
N ARG A 41 5.05 -16.15 -4.80
CA ARG A 41 3.72 -15.91 -4.26
C ARG A 41 3.60 -14.46 -3.81
N ILE A 42 2.61 -13.78 -4.33
CA ILE A 42 2.27 -12.39 -4.01
C ILE A 42 0.93 -12.38 -3.30
N VAL A 43 0.88 -11.80 -2.10
CA VAL A 43 -0.36 -11.64 -1.33
C VAL A 43 -0.54 -10.17 -1.01
N VAL A 44 -1.69 -9.61 -1.40
CA VAL A 44 -2.05 -8.21 -1.17
C VAL A 44 -3.24 -8.16 -0.20
N ALA A 45 -2.97 -7.74 1.03
CA ALA A 45 -3.99 -7.56 2.06
C ALA A 45 -4.43 -6.10 2.13
N ARG A 46 -5.74 -5.88 2.16
CA ARG A 46 -6.39 -4.55 2.25
C ARG A 46 -7.17 -4.44 3.55
N SER A 47 -7.43 -3.20 3.98
CA SER A 47 -8.18 -2.91 5.22
C SER A 47 -9.62 -3.46 5.23
N ARG A 48 -10.21 -3.74 4.07
CA ARG A 48 -11.55 -4.31 3.91
C ARG A 48 -11.52 -5.42 2.86
N GLY A 49 -11.97 -6.62 3.23
CA GLY A 49 -12.15 -7.75 2.31
C GLY A 49 -11.13 -8.89 2.49
N PHE A 50 -11.20 -9.86 1.59
CA PHE A 50 -10.26 -10.97 1.49
C PHE A 50 -8.96 -10.49 0.81
N ALA A 51 -7.83 -11.13 1.14
CA ALA A 51 -6.56 -10.82 0.49
C ALA A 51 -6.57 -11.30 -0.96
N ASP A 52 -6.09 -10.46 -1.86
CA ASP A 52 -5.84 -10.85 -3.26
C ASP A 52 -4.54 -11.65 -3.30
N GLU A 53 -4.56 -12.81 -3.94
CA GLU A 53 -3.39 -13.66 -4.07
C GLU A 53 -3.06 -13.89 -5.55
N THR A 54 -1.78 -13.83 -5.88
CA THR A 54 -1.30 -14.12 -7.22
C THR A 54 -0.02 -14.93 -7.12
N GLU A 55 0.08 -15.97 -7.96
CA GLU A 55 1.18 -16.92 -7.92
C GLU A 55 1.81 -17.06 -9.31
N VAL A 56 3.13 -17.00 -9.36
CA VAL A 56 3.96 -17.33 -10.53
C VAL A 56 4.60 -18.67 -10.25
N LYS A 57 4.19 -19.70 -11.00
CA LYS A 57 4.74 -21.05 -10.89
C LYS A 57 5.80 -21.31 -11.96
N PRO A 58 6.90 -22.01 -11.62
CA PRO A 58 7.79 -22.54 -12.63
C PRO A 58 7.04 -23.58 -13.48
N ASN A 59 7.29 -23.59 -14.78
CA ASN A 59 6.86 -24.67 -15.66
C ASN A 59 8.02 -25.67 -15.85
N MET A 60 7.74 -26.86 -16.40
CA MET A 60 8.77 -27.92 -16.55
C MET A 60 9.99 -27.51 -17.40
N ALA A 61 9.89 -26.41 -18.16
CA ALA A 61 10.95 -25.87 -19.00
C ALA A 61 11.48 -24.51 -18.50
N SER A 62 11.06 -24.05 -17.32
CA SER A 62 11.51 -22.79 -16.75
C SER A 62 12.90 -22.95 -16.16
N ASP A 63 13.87 -22.19 -16.67
CA ASP A 63 15.10 -21.95 -15.94
C ASP A 63 14.89 -20.88 -14.85
N GLU A 64 15.85 -20.78 -13.94
CA GLU A 64 15.81 -19.83 -12.82
C GLU A 64 15.71 -18.38 -13.31
N ALA A 65 16.43 -18.04 -14.39
CA ALA A 65 16.42 -16.70 -14.96
C ALA A 65 15.05 -16.30 -15.52
N LYS A 66 14.34 -17.23 -16.16
CA LYS A 66 12.97 -17.03 -16.64
C LYS A 66 12.01 -16.87 -15.47
N LEU A 67 12.12 -17.72 -14.44
CA LEU A 67 11.28 -17.58 -13.25
C LEU A 67 11.47 -16.22 -12.57
N MET A 68 12.72 -15.74 -12.45
CA MET A 68 13.02 -14.41 -11.91
C MET A 68 12.42 -13.30 -12.77
N ARG A 69 12.47 -13.40 -14.10
CA ARG A 69 11.85 -12.42 -15.00
C ARG A 69 10.32 -12.40 -14.84
N ASP A 70 9.69 -13.56 -14.90
CA ASP A 70 8.24 -13.71 -14.77
C ASP A 70 7.76 -13.20 -13.40
N SER A 71 8.53 -13.46 -12.33
CA SER A 71 8.32 -12.92 -10.99
C SER A 71 8.36 -11.38 -10.98
N ALA A 72 9.43 -10.80 -11.52
CA ALA A 72 9.63 -9.35 -11.55
C ALA A 72 8.52 -8.63 -12.34
N GLU A 73 8.14 -9.16 -13.51
CA GLU A 73 7.04 -8.65 -14.32
C GLU A 73 5.72 -8.68 -13.55
N LYS A 74 5.45 -9.78 -12.83
CA LYS A 74 4.21 -9.89 -12.06
C LYS A 74 4.17 -8.96 -10.85
N ILE A 75 5.29 -8.80 -10.15
CA ILE A 75 5.42 -7.83 -9.06
C ILE A 75 5.21 -6.41 -9.59
N GLN A 76 5.79 -6.07 -10.75
CA GLN A 76 5.62 -4.78 -11.39
C GLN A 76 4.16 -4.53 -11.77
N GLU A 77 3.45 -5.51 -12.33
CA GLU A 77 2.03 -5.42 -12.67
C GLU A 77 1.18 -5.08 -11.44
N VAL A 78 1.37 -5.82 -10.34
CA VAL A 78 0.65 -5.60 -9.08
C VAL A 78 0.95 -4.21 -8.49
N LEU A 79 2.23 -3.83 -8.42
CA LEU A 79 2.64 -2.51 -7.93
C LEU A 79 2.09 -1.38 -8.79
N THR A 80 2.10 -1.54 -10.11
CA THR A 80 1.52 -0.56 -11.04
C THR A 80 0.03 -0.36 -10.76
N GLY A 81 -0.72 -1.44 -10.55
CA GLY A 81 -2.13 -1.37 -10.17
C GLY A 81 -2.35 -0.64 -8.85
N LEU A 82 -1.50 -0.87 -7.84
CA LEU A 82 -1.55 -0.18 -6.56
C LEU A 82 -1.21 1.31 -6.69
N TYR A 83 -0.21 1.67 -7.50
CA TYR A 83 0.17 3.05 -7.75
C TYR A 83 -0.92 3.83 -8.49
N GLN A 84 -1.57 3.22 -9.49
CA GLN A 84 -2.72 3.81 -10.17
C GLN A 84 -3.91 4.05 -9.23
N GLN A 85 -4.06 3.24 -8.18
CA GLN A 85 -5.06 3.42 -7.13
C GLN A 85 -4.69 4.50 -6.10
N GLY A 86 -3.52 5.14 -6.25
CA GLY A 86 -3.02 6.21 -5.39
C GLY A 86 -2.23 5.72 -4.16
N TYR A 87 -1.91 4.43 -4.09
CA TYR A 87 -1.03 3.91 -3.04
C TYR A 87 0.43 4.25 -3.36
N ALA A 88 1.22 4.52 -2.33
CA ALA A 88 2.66 4.68 -2.45
C ALA A 88 3.37 3.83 -1.38
N ILE A 89 4.52 3.25 -1.72
CA ILE A 89 5.34 2.52 -0.75
C ILE A 89 5.78 3.51 0.35
N LYS A 90 5.52 3.14 1.61
CA LYS A 90 5.98 3.86 2.79
C LYS A 90 7.09 3.14 3.54
N SER A 91 7.09 1.82 3.48
CA SER A 91 8.10 1.00 4.17
C SER A 91 8.23 -0.36 3.51
N SER A 92 9.38 -0.97 3.69
CA SER A 92 9.65 -2.37 3.37
C SER A 92 10.42 -3.03 4.50
N PHE A 93 10.18 -4.32 4.71
CA PHE A 93 10.96 -5.15 5.63
C PHE A 93 10.95 -6.60 5.16
N SER A 94 12.01 -7.32 5.48
CA SER A 94 12.19 -8.72 5.06
C SER A 94 12.11 -9.64 6.26
N GLY A 95 11.63 -10.87 6.04
CA GLY A 95 11.67 -11.94 7.02
C GLY A 95 13.11 -12.45 7.21
N SER A 96 13.36 -13.13 8.34
CA SER A 96 14.66 -13.68 8.71
C SER A 96 15.23 -14.70 7.70
N GLU A 97 14.39 -15.27 6.84
CA GLU A 97 14.75 -16.31 5.88
C GLU A 97 15.07 -15.77 4.47
N GLY A 98 15.14 -14.45 4.28
CA GLY A 98 15.64 -13.80 3.05
C GLY A 98 14.74 -13.91 1.80
N GLY A 99 13.94 -14.97 1.67
CA GLY A 99 13.00 -15.18 0.56
C GLY A 99 11.66 -14.47 0.70
N GLN A 100 11.39 -13.84 1.85
CA GLN A 100 10.14 -13.14 2.10
C GLN A 100 10.37 -11.64 2.28
N SER A 101 9.70 -10.85 1.47
CA SER A 101 9.67 -9.39 1.55
C SER A 101 8.25 -8.90 1.82
N THR A 102 8.12 -7.88 2.66
CA THR A 102 6.84 -7.20 2.94
C THR A 102 6.97 -5.73 2.56
N LEU A 103 6.02 -5.23 1.79
CA LEU A 103 5.87 -3.83 1.42
C LEU A 103 4.61 -3.28 2.09
N VAL A 104 4.73 -2.13 2.74
CA VAL A 104 3.61 -1.38 3.30
C VAL A 104 3.35 -0.18 2.40
N LEU A 105 2.17 -0.14 1.81
CA LEU A 105 1.73 0.93 0.94
C LEU A 105 0.58 1.71 1.60
N VAL A 106 0.58 3.02 1.41
CA VAL A 106 -0.44 3.92 1.97
C VAL A 106 -0.97 4.82 0.88
N LYS A 107 -2.30 4.97 0.81
CA LYS A 107 -2.95 5.86 -0.14
C LYS A 107 -2.65 7.32 0.20
N GLY A 108 -2.26 8.12 -0.79
CA GLY A 108 -2.10 9.57 -0.62
C GLY A 108 -3.41 10.20 -0.10
N GLN A 109 -3.30 11.11 0.88
CA GLN A 109 -4.42 11.93 1.37
C GLN A 109 -4.70 13.10 0.43
#